data_AF-A0A7H1N0D5-F1
#
_entry.id   AF-A0A7H1N0D5-F1
#
_cell.length_a   1.000
_cell.length_b   1.000
_cell.length_c   1.000
_cell.angle_alpha   90.00
_cell.angle_beta   90.00
_cell.angle_gamma   90.00
#
_symmetry.space_group_name_H-M   'P 1'
#
loop_
_entity.id
_entity.type
_entity.pdbx_description
1 polymer ?
#
loop_
_entity_poly.entity_id
_entity_poly.type
_entity_poly.pdbx_seq_one_letter_code
_entity_poly.pdbx_strand_id
1 'polypeptide(L)'
;MASAVARRHGLHRNQLYAWRKELRQAADAATADAVPLDFVPVVVSEGRCPAGSPAIEIELAGARVRVSPGADPVLLADVLRTLKALG
;
A
#
# COMPACT_ATOMS: atom_id res chain seq x y z
N MET A 1 -10.35 14.33 -23.60
CA MET A 1 -10.31 14.69 -22.17
C MET A 1 -9.33 13.83 -21.35
N ALA A 2 -9.43 12.49 -21.37
CA ALA A 2 -8.56 11.62 -20.56
C ALA A 2 -7.03 11.82 -20.76
N SER A 3 -6.57 12.04 -22.00
CA SER A 3 -5.15 12.29 -22.30
C SER A 3 -4.62 13.63 -21.77
N ALA A 4 -5.48 14.65 -21.69
CA ALA A 4 -5.11 15.96 -21.15
C ALA A 4 -4.98 15.91 -19.62
N VAL A 5 -5.89 15.21 -18.93
CA VAL A 5 -5.82 14.94 -17.49
C VAL A 5 -4.58 14.13 -17.15
N ALA A 6 -4.32 13.03 -17.87
CA ALA A 6 -3.13 12.20 -17.67
C ALA A 6 -1.83 13.01 -17.77
N ARG A 7 -1.69 13.85 -18.81
CA ARG A 7 -0.49 14.69 -18.99
C ARG A 7 -0.33 15.74 -17.89
N ARG A 8 -1.44 16.33 -17.42
CA ARG A 8 -1.42 17.28 -16.30
C ARG A 8 -0.87 16.64 -15.01
N HIS A 9 -1.08 15.34 -14.84
CA HIS A 9 -0.58 14.56 -13.70
C HIS A 9 0.70 13.76 -14.01
N GLY A 10 1.45 14.13 -15.06
CA GLY A 10 2.76 13.54 -15.35
C GLY A 10 2.73 12.13 -15.94
N LEU A 11 1.56 11.57 -16.27
CA LEU A 11 1.49 10.29 -16.97
C LEU A 11 1.98 10.43 -18.41
N HIS A 12 2.90 9.57 -18.80
CA HIS A 12 3.38 9.50 -20.17
C HIS A 12 2.36 8.81 -21.08
N ARG A 13 2.23 9.29 -22.32
CA ARG A 13 1.26 8.78 -23.30
C ARG A 13 1.41 7.27 -23.54
N ASN A 14 2.64 6.76 -23.58
CA ASN A 14 2.89 5.33 -23.80
C ASN A 14 2.42 4.46 -22.63
N GLN A 15 2.53 4.94 -21.38
CA GLN A 15 2.00 4.23 -20.20
C GLN A 15 0.48 4.12 -20.27
N LEU A 16 -0.20 5.22 -20.62
CA LEU A 16 -1.66 5.20 -20.80
C LEU A 16 -2.10 4.21 -21.89
N TYR A 17 -1.35 4.12 -23.00
CA TYR A 17 -1.64 3.13 -24.04
C TYR A 17 -1.39 1.69 -23.58
N ALA A 18 -0.30 1.45 -22.84
CA ALA A 18 0.01 0.14 -22.28
C ALA A 18 -1.11 -0.33 -21.33
N TRP A 19 -1.50 0.48 -20.34
CA TRP A 19 -2.57 0.12 -19.40
C TRP A 19 -3.92 -0.09 -20.09
N ARG A 20 -4.25 0.72 -21.10
CA ARG A 20 -5.48 0.51 -21.89
C ARG A 20 -5.45 -0.78 -22.71
N LYS A 21 -4.27 -1.27 -23.07
CA LYS A 21 -4.11 -2.55 -23.78
C LYS A 21 -4.26 -3.70 -22.79
N GLU A 22 -3.57 -3.64 -21.65
CA GLU A 22 -3.65 -4.63 -20.57
C GLU A 22 -5.08 -4.78 -20.05
N LEU A 23 -5.80 -3.67 -19.83
CA LEU A 23 -7.19 -3.70 -19.38
C LEU A 23 -8.11 -4.43 -20.37
N ARG A 24 -7.91 -4.22 -21.68
CA ARG A 24 -8.68 -4.92 -22.72
C ARG A 24 -8.36 -6.40 -22.76
N GLN A 25 -7.07 -6.76 -22.66
CA GLN A 25 -6.66 -8.16 -22.60
C GLN A 25 -7.23 -8.88 -21.37
N ALA A 26 -7.27 -8.21 -20.22
CA ALA A 26 -7.88 -8.74 -19.01
C ALA A 26 -9.41 -8.92 -19.17
N ALA A 27 -10.09 -7.99 -19.82
CA ALA A 27 -11.51 -8.10 -20.12
C ALA A 27 -11.81 -9.23 -21.14
N ASP A 28 -10.97 -9.38 -22.18
CA ASP A 28 -11.12 -10.44 -23.18
C ASP A 28 -10.86 -11.84 -22.59
N ALA A 29 -10.01 -11.93 -21.56
CA ALA A 29 -9.73 -13.17 -20.83
C ALA A 29 -10.73 -13.47 -19.70
N ALA A 30 -11.64 -12.54 -19.39
CA ALA A 30 -12.62 -12.68 -18.33
C ALA A 30 -13.75 -13.64 -18.76
N THR A 31 -14.09 -14.60 -17.91
CA THR A 31 -15.24 -15.49 -18.12
C THR A 31 -16.56 -14.74 -17.87
N ALA A 32 -17.69 -15.29 -18.33
CA ALA A 32 -19.01 -14.64 -18.19
C ALA A 32 -19.43 -14.32 -16.75
N ASP A 33 -18.83 -15.00 -15.75
CA ASP A 33 -19.06 -14.77 -14.31
C ASP A 33 -18.06 -13.77 -13.68
N ALA A 34 -17.16 -13.17 -14.46
CA ALA A 34 -16.20 -12.22 -13.93
C ALA A 34 -16.87 -10.90 -13.55
N VAL A 35 -16.52 -10.39 -12.36
CA VAL A 35 -16.98 -9.08 -11.88
C VAL A 35 -16.48 -7.99 -12.84
N PRO A 36 -17.35 -7.07 -13.30
CA PRO A 36 -16.92 -5.95 -14.14
C PRO A 36 -15.81 -5.14 -13.46
N LEU A 37 -14.75 -4.82 -14.21
CA LEU A 37 -13.70 -3.93 -13.72
C LEU A 37 -14.26 -2.51 -13.58
N ASP A 38 -14.30 -2.00 -12.35
CA ASP A 38 -14.75 -0.65 -12.05
C ASP A 38 -13.65 0.15 -11.32
N PHE A 39 -13.74 1.47 -11.42
CA PHE A 39 -12.86 2.37 -10.69
C PHE A 39 -13.27 2.41 -9.21
N VAL A 40 -12.34 2.03 -8.33
CA VAL A 40 -12.53 2.20 -6.88
C VAL A 40 -12.01 3.58 -6.47
N PRO A 41 -12.80 4.40 -5.77
CA PRO A 41 -12.33 5.69 -5.27
C PRO A 41 -11.23 5.47 -4.23
N VAL A 42 -10.03 5.96 -4.53
CA VAL A 42 -8.92 6.00 -3.57
C VAL A 42 -8.87 7.39 -2.96
N VAL A 43 -9.21 7.48 -1.68
CA VAL A 43 -9.00 8.71 -0.91
C VAL A 43 -7.56 8.70 -0.44
N VAL A 44 -6.72 9.51 -1.06
CA VAL A 44 -5.41 9.84 -0.49
C VAL A 44 -5.70 10.81 0.64
N SER A 45 -5.75 10.30 1.86
CA SER A 45 -5.70 11.17 3.03
C SER A 45 -4.34 11.86 2.97
N GLU A 46 -4.31 13.20 3.04
CA GLU A 46 -3.09 13.95 3.35
C GLU A 46 -2.70 13.63 4.80
N GLY A 47 -2.31 12.39 5.02
CA GLY A 47 -1.58 11.99 6.20
C GLY A 47 -0.24 12.70 6.11
N ARG A 48 -0.18 13.92 6.65
CA ARG A 48 0.98 14.22 7.49
C ARG A 48 1.02 13.05 8.45
N CYS A 49 1.94 12.12 8.22
CA CYS A 49 2.28 11.08 9.18
C CYS A 49 2.35 11.83 10.52
N PRO A 50 1.42 11.62 11.48
CA PRO A 50 1.47 12.37 12.72
C PRO A 50 2.89 12.19 13.25
N ALA A 51 3.54 13.28 13.64
CA ALA A 51 4.84 13.20 14.28
C ALA A 51 4.68 12.21 15.46
N GLY A 52 5.23 10.99 15.31
CA GLY A 52 4.92 9.86 16.20
C GLY A 52 4.40 8.58 15.53
N SER A 53 4.16 8.56 14.21
CA SER A 53 3.87 7.31 13.50
C SER A 53 5.03 6.34 13.62
N PRO A 54 4.78 5.05 13.87
CA PRO A 54 5.84 4.08 14.00
C PRO A 54 6.64 4.00 12.71
N ALA A 55 7.96 4.17 12.83
CA ALA A 55 8.89 4.00 11.72
C ALA A 55 8.98 2.53 11.30
N ILE A 56 8.74 1.61 12.24
CA ILE A 56 8.84 0.16 12.05
C ILE A 56 7.65 -0.50 12.72
N GLU A 57 7.08 -1.49 12.05
CA GLU A 57 6.08 -2.38 12.62
C GLU A 57 6.58 -3.83 12.51
N ILE A 58 6.46 -4.57 13.62
CA ILE A 58 6.97 -5.93 13.76
C ILE A 58 5.80 -6.82 14.20
N GLU A 59 5.59 -7.91 13.49
CA GLU A 59 4.64 -8.96 13.86
C GLU A 59 5.40 -10.21 14.29
N LEU A 60 5.14 -10.70 15.51
CA LEU A 60 5.82 -11.84 16.11
C LEU A 60 4.85 -12.58 17.05
N ALA A 61 4.70 -13.89 16.88
CA ALA A 61 3.85 -14.73 17.73
C ALA A 61 2.40 -14.19 17.92
N GLY A 62 1.83 -13.56 16.89
CA GLY A 62 0.50 -12.94 16.94
C GLY A 62 0.45 -11.59 17.68
N ALA A 63 1.57 -11.11 18.22
CA ALA A 63 1.71 -9.78 18.77
C ALA A 63 2.21 -8.79 17.69
N ARG A 64 1.70 -7.56 17.74
CA ARG A 64 2.08 -6.47 16.83
C ARG A 64 2.76 -5.36 17.61
N VAL A 65 4.05 -5.13 17.33
CA VAL A 65 4.88 -4.12 17.98
C VAL A 65 5.07 -2.94 17.02
N ARG A 66 4.81 -1.73 17.51
CA ARG A 66 4.96 -0.49 16.76
C ARG A 66 6.09 0.33 17.37
N VAL A 67 7.11 0.66 16.57
CA VAL A 67 8.31 1.35 17.02
C VAL A 67 8.32 2.78 16.47
N SER A 68 8.09 3.75 17.34
CA SER A 68 8.18 5.17 16.98
C SER A 68 9.64 5.63 16.88
N PRO A 69 9.92 6.69 16.09
CA PRO A 69 11.23 7.34 16.09
C PRO A 69 11.65 7.73 17.51
N GLY A 70 12.88 7.38 17.90
CA GLY A 70 13.41 7.66 19.25
C GLY A 70 13.04 6.62 20.32
N ALA A 71 12.46 5.47 19.94
CA ALA A 71 12.27 4.35 20.85
C ALA A 71 13.60 3.88 21.46
N ASP A 72 13.59 3.58 22.76
CA ASP A 72 14.74 3.05 23.47
C ASP A 72 15.10 1.65 22.93
N PRO A 73 16.32 1.46 22.38
CA PRO A 73 16.74 0.18 21.81
C PRO A 73 16.86 -0.94 22.86
N VAL A 74 17.17 -0.62 24.12
CA VAL A 74 17.30 -1.62 25.18
C VAL A 74 15.93 -2.19 25.53
N LEU A 75 14.97 -1.31 25.80
CA LEU A 75 13.58 -1.70 26.09
C LEU A 75 12.96 -2.47 24.92
N LEU A 76 13.20 -2.03 23.68
CA LEU A 76 12.71 -2.74 22.49
C LEU A 76 13.27 -4.16 22.41
N ALA A 77 14.58 -4.34 22.67
CA ALA A 77 15.21 -5.65 22.66
C ALA A 77 14.67 -6.58 23.76
N ASP A 78 14.38 -6.04 24.95
CA ASP A 78 13.75 -6.80 26.04
C ASP A 78 12.35 -7.27 25.64
N VAL A 79 11.51 -6.37 25.13
CA VAL A 79 10.14 -6.71 24.65
C VAL A 79 10.19 -7.79 23.58
N LEU A 80 11.08 -7.67 22.59
CA LEU A 80 11.21 -8.66 21.52
C LEU A 80 11.71 -10.02 22.03
N ARG A 81 12.63 -10.05 23.02
CA ARG A 81 13.06 -11.29 23.67
C ARG A 81 11.92 -11.95 24.43
N THR A 82 11.14 -11.19 25.18
CA THR A 82 9.98 -11.71 25.92
C THR A 82 8.93 -12.27 24.97
N LEU A 83 8.57 -11.54 23.90
CA LEU A 83 7.61 -12.01 22.90
C LEU A 83 8.10 -13.28 22.19
N LYS A 84 9.39 -13.37 21.89
CA LYS A 84 10.00 -14.58 21.31
C LYS A 84 9.95 -15.79 22.25
N ALA A 85 10.00 -15.58 23.56
CA ALA A 85 9.94 -16.66 24.55
C ALA A 85 8.50 -17.15 24.83
N LEU A 86 7.49 -16.35 24.46
CA LEU A 86 6.07 -16.66 24.65
C LEU A 86 5.44 -17.39 23.45
N GLY A 87 6.06 -17.30 22.27
CA GLY A 87 5.66 -18.03 21.04
C GLY A 87 6.46 -19.30 20.86
#